data_AF-A0A7Y6DUP1-F1
#
_entry.id   AF-A0A7Y6DUP1-F1
#
_cell.length_a   1.000
_cell.length_b   1.000
_cell.length_c   1.000
_cell.angle_alpha   90.00
_cell.angle_beta   90.00
_cell.angle_gamma   90.00
#
_symmetry.space_group_name_H-M   'P 1'
#
loop_
_entity.id
_entity.type
_entity.pdbx_description
1 polymer ?
#
loop_
_entity_poly.entity_id
_entity_poly.type
_entity_poly.pdbx_seq_one_letter_code
_entity_poly.pdbx_strand_id
1 'polypeptide(L)'
;MARVASRPDFARALARWVAAQDPGALEAEHEVQRRERFFSLSVQAGGVFLKGRLDRVAGETLRVALDAMGQYGDQTRSPGQASADALAMLA
;
A
#
# COMPACT_ATOMS: atom_id res chain seq x y z
N MET A 1 38.25 2.30 -10.34
CA MET A 1 37.35 1.74 -11.37
C MET A 1 35.93 2.23 -11.09
N ALA A 2 35.29 2.95 -12.02
CA ALA A 2 33.89 3.39 -11.86
C ALA A 2 32.95 2.27 -12.31
N ARG A 3 31.98 1.88 -11.46
CA ARG A 3 30.98 0.85 -11.75
C ARG A 3 29.80 1.50 -12.46
N VAL A 4 29.38 0.97 -13.61
CA VAL A 4 28.15 1.42 -14.28
C VAL A 4 26.96 1.05 -13.40
N ALA A 5 26.22 2.05 -12.93
CA ALA A 5 25.03 1.84 -12.12
C ALA A 5 23.92 1.19 -12.99
N SER A 6 23.18 0.25 -12.41
CA SER A 6 22.02 -0.31 -13.09
C SER A 6 20.92 0.75 -13.23
N ARG A 7 19.99 0.58 -14.17
CA ARG A 7 18.83 1.49 -14.34
C ARG A 7 18.07 1.76 -13.02
N PRO A 8 17.73 0.75 -12.19
CA PRO A 8 17.07 1.02 -10.91
C PRO A 8 17.95 1.75 -9.89
N ASP A 9 19.28 1.56 -9.93
CA ASP A 9 20.19 2.31 -9.07
C ASP A 9 20.26 3.79 -9.47
N PHE A 10 20.31 4.05 -10.78
CA PHE A 10 20.26 5.41 -11.33
C PHE A 10 18.95 6.11 -11.00
N ALA A 11 17.81 5.44 -11.18
CA ALA A 11 16.50 6.01 -10.85
C ALA A 11 16.40 6.37 -9.36
N ARG A 12 16.94 5.52 -8.48
CA ARG A 12 16.96 5.77 -7.03
C ARG A 12 17.89 6.92 -6.66
N ALA A 13 19.06 7.02 -7.30
CA ALA A 13 20.00 8.13 -7.09
C ALA A 13 19.41 9.46 -7.59
N LEU A 14 18.76 9.46 -8.75
CA LEU A 14 18.08 10.63 -9.31
C LEU A 14 16.93 11.08 -8.41
N ALA A 15 16.08 10.17 -7.94
CA ALA A 15 14.99 10.50 -7.02
C ALA A 15 15.52 11.13 -5.72
N ARG A 16 16.61 10.62 -5.16
CA ARG A 16 17.27 11.22 -3.98
C ARG A 16 17.85 12.60 -4.26
N TRP A 17 18.42 12.81 -5.45
CA TRP A 17 18.97 14.11 -5.83
C TRP A 17 17.85 15.15 -5.99
N VAL A 18 16.77 14.81 -6.69
CA VAL A 18 15.57 15.66 -6.83
C VAL A 18 14.98 15.98 -5.45
N ALA A 19 14.89 14.98 -4.57
CA ALA A 19 14.42 15.14 -3.19
C ALA A 19 15.25 16.15 -2.38
N ALA A 20 16.57 16.15 -2.59
CA ALA A 20 17.46 17.07 -1.90
C ALA A 20 17.36 18.52 -2.43
N GLN A 21 16.91 18.71 -3.68
CA GLN A 21 16.72 20.04 -4.26
C GLN A 21 15.40 20.68 -3.83
N ASP A 22 14.33 19.91 -3.72
CA ASP A 22 13.01 20.41 -3.28
C ASP A 22 12.34 19.44 -2.28
N PRO A 23 12.72 19.50 -1.00
CA PRO A 23 12.07 18.72 0.05
C PRO A 23 10.59 19.09 0.22
N GLY A 24 10.23 20.34 -0.05
CA GLY A 24 8.86 20.85 0.15
C GLY A 24 7.87 20.26 -0.85
N ALA A 25 8.27 20.07 -2.11
CA ALA A 25 7.44 19.39 -3.11
C ALA A 25 7.14 17.93 -2.75
N LEU A 26 8.11 17.20 -2.19
CA LEU A 26 7.90 15.82 -1.74
C LEU A 26 6.93 15.75 -0.56
N GLU A 27 7.10 16.64 0.41
CA GLU A 27 6.21 16.71 1.56
C GLU A 27 4.79 17.11 1.14
N ALA A 28 4.65 18.02 0.18
CA ALA A 28 3.37 18.38 -0.42
C ALA A 28 2.72 17.18 -1.15
N GLU A 29 3.47 16.40 -1.93
CA GLU A 29 2.95 15.21 -2.61
C GLU A 29 2.48 14.14 -1.60
N HIS A 30 3.25 13.92 -0.53
CA HIS A 30 2.86 13.04 0.56
C HIS A 30 1.58 13.52 1.24
N GLU A 31 1.47 14.82 1.52
CA GLU A 31 0.28 15.41 2.13
C GLU A 31 -0.94 15.35 1.21
N VAL A 32 -0.78 15.49 -0.11
CA VAL A 32 -1.87 15.26 -1.08
C VAL A 32 -2.37 13.81 -1.00
N GLN A 33 -1.47 12.83 -1.10
CA GLN A 33 -1.84 11.41 -1.01
C GLN A 33 -2.52 11.08 0.33
N ARG A 34 -2.01 11.67 1.42
CA ARG A 34 -2.54 11.52 2.77
C ARG A 34 -3.96 12.10 2.91
N ARG A 35 -4.21 13.26 2.30
CA ARG A 35 -5.52 13.94 2.31
C ARG A 35 -6.56 13.23 1.47
N GLU A 36 -6.14 12.53 0.41
CA GLU A 36 -7.02 11.70 -0.41
C GLU A 36 -7.44 10.38 0.25
N ARG A 37 -6.92 10.07 1.45
CA ARG A 37 -7.32 8.87 2.17
C ARG A 37 -8.79 8.93 2.56
N PHE A 38 -9.49 7.85 2.27
CA PHE A 38 -10.86 7.65 2.72
C PHE A 38 -11.14 6.17 2.95
N PHE A 39 -12.14 5.90 3.76
CA PHE A 39 -12.61 4.56 4.04
C PHE A 39 -14.12 4.62 4.28
N SER A 40 -14.83 3.64 3.73
CA SER A 40 -16.29 3.54 3.80
C SER A 40 -16.69 2.09 4.01
N LEU A 41 -17.71 1.91 4.86
CA LEU A 41 -18.37 0.65 5.14
C LEU A 41 -19.82 0.76 4.71
N SER A 42 -20.33 -0.25 4.02
CA SER A 42 -21.73 -0.33 3.62
C SER A 42 -22.30 -1.67 4.07
N VAL A 43 -23.11 -1.64 5.12
CA VAL A 43 -23.75 -2.83 5.69
C VAL A 43 -24.97 -3.20 4.86
N GLN A 44 -25.08 -4.47 4.51
CA GLN A 44 -26.19 -5.06 3.77
C GLN A 44 -26.62 -6.37 4.44
N ALA A 45 -27.78 -6.90 4.08
CA ALA A 45 -28.32 -8.12 4.70
C ALA A 45 -27.40 -9.37 4.58
N GLY A 46 -26.43 -9.36 3.65
CA GLY A 46 -25.47 -10.44 3.44
C GLY A 46 -24.03 -10.14 3.86
N GLY A 47 -23.74 -8.99 4.48
CA GLY A 47 -22.39 -8.65 4.92
C GLY A 47 -22.06 -7.15 4.85
N VAL A 48 -20.77 -6.83 4.93
CA VAL A 48 -20.27 -5.45 4.90
C VAL A 48 -19.33 -5.26 3.73
N PHE A 49 -19.66 -4.32 2.86
CA PHE A 49 -18.77 -3.88 1.79
C PHE A 49 -17.81 -2.82 2.31
N LEU A 50 -16.52 -3.06 2.06
CA LEU A 50 -15.42 -2.15 2.40
C LEU A 50 -14.91 -1.48 1.13
N LYS A 51 -14.76 -0.16 1.15
CA LYS A 51 -14.10 0.59 0.07
C LYS A 51 -13.31 1.75 0.63
N GLY A 52 -12.08 1.93 0.15
CA GLY A 52 -11.24 3.04 0.57
C GLY A 52 -10.08 3.31 -0.37
N ARG A 53 -9.34 4.37 -0.07
CA ARG A 53 -8.05 4.71 -0.66
C ARG A 53 -7.08 4.96 0.49
N LEU A 54 -5.92 4.33 0.41
CA LEU A 54 -4.80 4.55 1.32
C LEU A 54 -3.68 5.25 0.55
N ASP A 55 -2.87 6.04 1.26
CA ASP A 55 -1.59 6.49 0.71
C ASP A 55 -0.63 5.29 0.54
N ARG A 56 0.48 5.51 -0.16
CA ARG A 56 1.44 4.44 -0.46
C ARG A 56 1.95 3.73 0.79
N VAL A 57 2.24 4.47 1.87
CA VAL A 57 2.82 3.91 3.10
C VAL A 57 1.78 3.10 3.86
N ALA A 58 0.59 3.66 4.04
CA ALA A 58 -0.52 2.99 4.71
C ALA A 58 -0.99 1.74 3.94
N GLY A 59 -1.04 1.81 2.60
CA GLY A 59 -1.39 0.69 1.74
C GLY A 59 -0.40 -0.47 1.84
N GLU A 60 0.90 -0.17 1.81
CA GLU A 60 1.94 -1.18 1.98
C GLU A 60 1.93 -1.77 3.39
N THR A 61 1.71 -0.94 4.41
CA THR A 61 1.59 -1.40 5.80
C THR A 61 0.43 -2.37 5.96
N LEU A 62 -0.75 -2.07 5.41
CA LEU A 62 -1.90 -2.98 5.42
C LEU A 62 -1.58 -4.27 4.66
N ARG A 63 -0.94 -4.18 3.49
CA ARG A 63 -0.55 -5.36 2.71
C ARG A 63 0.35 -6.30 3.51
N VAL A 64 1.38 -5.77 4.15
CA VAL A 64 2.30 -6.55 5.00
C VAL A 64 1.57 -7.15 6.20
N ALA A 65 0.66 -6.40 6.83
CA ALA A 65 -0.13 -6.92 7.95
C ALA A 65 -1.03 -8.08 7.53
N LEU A 66 -1.71 -7.98 6.39
CA LEU A 66 -2.54 -9.06 5.83
C LEU A 66 -1.70 -10.29 5.45
N ASP A 67 -0.56 -10.09 4.80
CA ASP A 67 0.37 -11.18 4.46
C ASP A 67 0.84 -11.92 5.72
N ALA A 68 1.10 -11.20 6.81
CA ALA A 68 1.52 -11.78 8.09
C ALA A 68 0.44 -12.66 8.75
N MET A 69 -0.83 -12.50 8.39
CA MET A 69 -1.91 -13.37 8.89
C MET A 69 -1.89 -14.76 8.24
N GLY A 70 -1.08 -14.97 7.20
CA GLY A 70 -0.85 -16.28 6.60
C GLY A 70 -2.07 -16.88 5.90
N GLN A 71 -3.04 -16.05 5.51
CA GLN A 71 -4.21 -16.50 4.74
C GLN A 71 -3.91 -16.40 3.25
N TYR A 72 -3.93 -17.55 2.59
CA TYR A 72 -3.74 -17.66 1.15
C TYR A 72 -4.92 -18.41 0.52
N GLY A 73 -5.29 -18.02 -0.70
CA GLY A 73 -6.32 -18.72 -1.44
C GLY A 73 -5.93 -20.18 -1.70
N ASP A 74 -6.93 -21.06 -1.79
CA ASP A 74 -6.77 -22.48 -2.02
C ASP A 74 -7.85 -22.99 -3.00
N GLN A 75 -8.01 -24.30 -3.14
CA GLN A 75 -8.99 -24.89 -4.08
C GLN A 75 -10.45 -24.56 -3.73
N THR A 76 -10.72 -24.17 -2.48
CA THR A 76 -12.06 -23.87 -1.96
C THR A 76 -12.28 -22.39 -1.66
N ARG A 77 -11.20 -21.62 -1.49
CA ARG A 77 -11.24 -20.17 -1.20
C ARG A 77 -10.52 -19.37 -2.26
N SER A 78 -11.23 -18.41 -2.85
CA SER A 78 -10.60 -17.39 -3.70
C SER A 78 -9.59 -16.53 -2.91
N PRO A 79 -8.61 -15.89 -3.57
CA PRO A 79 -7.70 -14.96 -2.91
C PRO A 79 -8.42 -13.85 -2.15
N GLY A 80 -9.55 -13.34 -2.70
CA GLY A 80 -10.36 -12.32 -2.02
C GLY A 80 -11.00 -12.82 -0.73
N GLN A 81 -11.46 -14.07 -0.69
CA GLN A 81 -11.98 -14.69 0.53
C GLN A 81 -10.87 -14.88 1.57
N ALA A 82 -9.70 -15.39 1.18
CA ALA A 82 -8.56 -15.51 2.08
C ALA A 82 -8.08 -14.15 2.62
N SER A 83 -8.06 -13.10 1.79
CA SER A 83 -7.77 -11.74 2.25
C SER A 83 -8.82 -11.20 3.22
N ALA A 84 -10.11 -11.54 3.03
CA ALA A 84 -11.16 -11.20 3.99
C ALA A 84 -10.99 -11.93 5.32
N ASP A 85 -10.59 -13.21 5.30
CA ASP A 85 -10.24 -13.99 6.49
C ASP A 85 -9.04 -13.34 7.22
N ALA A 86 -7.99 -12.94 6.49
CA ALA A 86 -6.85 -12.24 7.08
C ALA A 86 -7.27 -10.92 7.73
N LEU A 87 -8.13 -10.14 7.06
CA LEU A 87 -8.65 -8.89 7.62
C LEU A 87 -9.45 -9.12 8.91
N ALA A 88 -10.26 -10.18 8.96
CA ALA A 88 -11.02 -10.55 10.14
C ALA A 88 -10.16 -11.05 11.32
N MET A 89 -8.98 -11.61 11.03
CA MET A 89 -8.00 -11.98 12.07
C MET A 89 -7.22 -10.78 12.61
N LEU A 90 -7.01 -9.77 11.78
CA LEU A 90 -6.20 -8.59 12.12
C LEU A 90 -6.92 -7.60 13.05
N ALA A 91 -8.25 -7.55 13.01
CA ALA A 91 -9.11 -6.58 13.69
C ALA A 91 -9.86 -7.18 14.88
#